data_AF-A0A956FEQ3-F1
#
_entry.id   AF-A0A956FEQ3-F1
#
_cell.length_a   1.000
_cell.length_b   1.000
_cell.length_c   1.000
_cell.angle_alpha   90.00
_cell.angle_beta   90.00
_cell.angle_gamma   90.00
#
_symmetry.space_group_name_H-M   'P 1'
#
loop_
_entity.id
_entity.type
_entity.pdbx_description
1 polymer ?
#
loop_
_entity_poly.entity_id
_entity_poly.type
_entity_poly.pdbx_seq_one_letter_code
_entity_poly.pdbx_strand_id
1 'polypeptide(L)'
;MGTSLARTGLALGLTLSLGGGGCDSREEAMNRQVEGMKKEPKEKTELPEELPPHPLRDELMPVLSKLYPLNKPPAVVDAEIAPEGRYKYELTAGVMAVIRIPAGASMQDKVKSIIQATAEADAWAYRKDARREYADLVNRVKNGYGKDQRDAILKAYAELRMLQYFNGETAQADVAALPEGVRPVVEAMRQHYVDNKQAVWDEWMAVKMYARRVVAGDEPFRGVLRDIKKELGKEEPPPRTWEESMSTPQFKAWAAEIRKDEELLTKLTNLRDLRDREAFLADTHSLWVIEGSPEVPKKAGKVRPDKDLGFGVLREDLGGGYNDLTFVFSKTLSGNDLRKAFLRSLIYGHMLSDFQMLSTAGSDFAVRDADNVIDSTTAVVPDKYDPLYARCGSGAAIDTFINNYAEKMPILQGLPALSDQDAILGKAHECVIEGARGDVYIPAKDNEQDVEGPAPGSRLALYQMLARFESMDISAMTEEERTEEDDTIDEGEAILKRLKEQENAGKGTK
;
A
#
# COMPACT_ATOMS: atom_id res chain seq x y z
N MET A 1 15.26 39.93 52.22
CA MET A 1 15.03 40.37 50.83
C MET A 1 14.95 39.09 50.02
N GLY A 2 13.79 38.44 49.86
CA GLY A 2 12.69 38.81 48.94
C GLY A 2 13.12 38.50 47.50
N THR A 3 12.52 37.61 46.69
CA THR A 3 11.29 36.81 46.74
C THR A 3 11.44 35.64 45.75
N SER A 4 10.60 34.61 45.92
CA SER A 4 10.56 33.31 45.21
C SER A 4 9.45 33.25 44.14
N LEU A 5 9.40 32.12 43.40
CA LEU A 5 8.30 31.52 42.59
C LEU A 5 8.22 31.95 41.11
N ALA A 6 7.82 31.12 40.14
CA ALA A 6 7.53 29.69 40.02
C ALA A 6 7.27 29.36 38.54
N ARG A 7 7.37 28.07 38.20
CA ARG A 7 6.85 27.43 36.98
C ARG A 7 5.39 27.80 36.71
N THR A 8 5.07 28.13 35.46
CA THR A 8 3.69 28.22 34.97
C THR A 8 3.41 27.05 34.04
N GLY A 9 2.70 26.05 34.57
CA GLY A 9 1.83 25.21 33.76
C GLY A 9 0.50 25.94 33.59
N LEU A 10 -0.08 25.91 32.39
CA LEU A 10 -1.42 26.41 32.15
C LEU A 10 -2.39 25.21 32.17
N ALA A 11 -3.24 25.23 33.19
CA ALA A 11 -4.30 24.27 33.42
C ALA A 11 -5.43 24.44 32.38
N LEU A 12 -5.90 23.32 31.83
CA LEU A 12 -7.23 23.23 31.21
C LEU A 12 -8.28 23.55 32.27
N GLY A 13 -8.91 24.71 32.15
CA GLY A 13 -10.10 25.07 32.91
C GLY A 13 -11.35 24.47 32.28
N LEU A 14 -11.81 23.33 32.79
CA LEU A 14 -13.20 22.89 32.63
C LEU A 14 -14.10 23.82 33.46
N THR A 15 -14.78 24.75 32.81
CA THR A 15 -15.96 25.41 33.38
C THR A 15 -17.21 24.89 32.70
N LEU A 16 -17.82 23.88 33.32
CA LEU A 16 -19.23 23.51 33.14
C LEU A 16 -20.12 24.63 33.66
N SER A 17 -20.69 25.44 32.77
CA SER A 17 -21.83 26.31 33.10
C SER A 17 -23.13 25.57 32.77
N LEU A 18 -23.73 24.93 33.77
CA LEU A 18 -25.11 24.44 33.73
C LEU A 18 -26.04 25.49 34.38
N GLY A 19 -27.07 25.89 33.61
CA GLY A 19 -28.29 26.58 34.07
C GLY A 19 -28.36 28.07 33.70
N GLY A 20 -29.33 28.57 32.96
CA GLY A 20 -30.51 27.99 32.32
C GLY A 20 -31.37 29.07 31.63
N GLY A 21 -32.39 28.65 30.88
CA GLY A 21 -33.56 29.47 30.57
C GLY A 21 -33.57 30.23 29.24
N GLY A 22 -33.83 29.52 28.14
CA GLY A 22 -34.20 30.12 26.85
C GLY A 22 -34.38 29.02 25.80
N CYS A 23 -35.62 28.72 25.42
CA CYS A 23 -35.94 27.77 24.36
C CYS A 23 -35.48 28.31 23.00
N ASP A 24 -34.24 28.06 22.63
CA ASP A 24 -33.81 28.26 21.24
C ASP A 24 -34.48 27.21 20.36
N SER A 25 -35.04 27.65 19.23
CA SER A 25 -35.64 26.76 18.26
C SER A 25 -34.55 25.91 17.58
N ARG A 26 -34.89 24.67 17.17
CA ARG A 26 -33.98 23.76 16.44
C ARG A 26 -33.37 24.42 15.19
N GLU A 27 -34.08 25.39 14.61
CA GLU A 27 -33.65 26.18 13.46
C GLU A 27 -32.57 27.22 13.81
N GLU A 28 -32.62 27.84 15.00
CA GLU A 28 -31.56 28.74 15.49
C GLU A 28 -30.30 27.99 15.94
N ALA A 29 -30.45 26.78 16.49
CA ALA A 29 -29.33 25.91 16.79
C ALA A 29 -28.62 25.42 15.50
N MET A 30 -29.42 25.11 14.48
CA MET A 30 -28.92 24.70 13.16
C MET A 30 -28.31 25.87 12.37
N ASN A 31 -28.91 27.07 12.42
CA ASN A 31 -28.33 28.26 11.81
C ASN A 31 -27.01 28.68 12.49
N ARG A 32 -26.85 28.48 13.81
CA ARG A 32 -25.56 28.65 14.48
C ARG A 32 -24.51 27.63 14.03
N GLN A 33 -24.90 26.38 13.80
CA GLN A 33 -23.99 25.38 13.20
C GLN A 33 -23.64 25.72 11.75
N VAL A 34 -24.59 26.23 10.95
CA VAL A 34 -24.34 26.66 9.57
C VAL A 34 -23.50 27.95 9.52
N GLU A 35 -23.68 28.88 10.45
CA GLU A 35 -22.83 30.06 10.60
C GLU A 35 -21.45 29.73 11.19
N GLY A 36 -21.35 28.73 12.08
CA GLY A 36 -20.07 28.16 12.52
C GLY A 36 -19.36 27.33 11.45
N MET A 37 -20.10 26.80 10.46
CA MET A 37 -19.58 26.13 9.26
C MET A 37 -19.30 27.07 8.10
N LYS A 38 -19.68 28.37 8.18
CA LYS A 38 -19.06 29.38 7.32
C LYS A 38 -17.63 29.47 7.78
N LYS A 39 -16.75 28.66 7.17
CA LYS A 39 -15.30 28.73 7.29
C LYS A 39 -14.95 30.20 7.42
N GLU A 40 -14.45 30.61 8.59
CA GLU A 40 -13.70 31.85 8.67
C GLU A 40 -12.75 31.81 7.46
N PRO A 41 -12.73 32.84 6.61
CA PRO A 41 -11.86 32.83 5.45
C PRO A 41 -10.47 32.56 6.02
N LYS A 42 -9.91 31.38 5.73
CA LYS A 42 -8.57 31.02 6.18
C LYS A 42 -7.73 32.24 5.91
N GLU A 43 -7.19 32.83 6.97
CA GLU A 43 -6.25 33.94 6.87
C GLU A 43 -5.32 33.56 5.73
N LYS A 44 -5.26 34.40 4.68
CA LYS A 44 -4.33 34.16 3.58
C LYS A 44 -2.96 34.08 4.23
N THR A 45 -2.50 32.86 4.48
CA THR A 45 -1.14 32.63 4.93
C THR A 45 -0.32 33.24 3.81
N GLU A 46 0.38 34.33 4.10
CA GLU A 46 1.22 34.98 3.11
C GLU A 46 2.10 33.89 2.50
N LEU A 47 2.03 33.75 1.17
CA LEU A 47 2.92 32.83 0.48
C LEU A 47 4.34 33.21 0.90
N PRO A 48 5.15 32.27 1.40
CA PRO A 48 6.54 32.54 1.75
C PRO A 48 7.23 33.29 0.62
N GLU A 49 8.11 34.24 0.94
CA GLU A 49 8.86 35.01 -0.06
C GLU A 49 9.42 34.08 -1.16
N GLU A 50 9.19 34.44 -2.41
CA GLU A 50 9.67 33.66 -3.55
C GLU A 50 11.19 33.64 -3.52
N LEU A 51 11.77 32.47 -3.29
CA LEU A 51 13.21 32.29 -3.25
C LEU A 51 13.83 32.73 -4.58
N PRO A 52 15.02 33.38 -4.55
CA PRO A 52 15.67 33.83 -5.77
C PRO A 52 15.95 32.65 -6.72
N PRO A 53 15.85 32.86 -8.04
CA PRO A 53 16.13 31.83 -9.02
C PRO A 53 17.59 31.38 -8.93
N HIS A 54 17.79 30.06 -8.87
CA HIS A 54 19.11 29.46 -8.87
C HIS A 54 19.58 29.22 -10.32
N PRO A 55 20.72 29.78 -10.78
CA PRO A 55 21.13 29.71 -12.18
C PRO A 55 21.16 28.28 -12.77
N LEU A 56 21.69 27.32 -12.00
CA LEU A 56 21.76 25.92 -12.43
C LEU A 56 20.39 25.24 -12.56
N ARG A 57 19.39 25.68 -11.78
CA ARG A 57 18.01 25.18 -11.88
C ARG A 57 17.39 25.62 -13.20
N ASP A 58 17.62 26.88 -13.57
CA ASP A 58 17.07 27.47 -14.79
C ASP A 58 17.69 26.82 -16.05
N GLU A 59 19.00 26.53 -16.02
CA GLU A 59 19.67 25.77 -17.08
C GLU A 59 19.11 24.35 -17.27
N LEU A 60 18.63 23.73 -16.20
CA LEU A 60 18.09 22.37 -16.21
C LEU A 60 16.58 22.29 -16.53
N MET A 61 15.90 23.43 -16.67
CA MET A 61 14.44 23.49 -16.86
C MET A 61 13.86 22.61 -17.98
N PRO A 62 14.52 22.42 -19.14
CA PRO A 62 14.05 21.48 -20.17
C PRO A 62 13.79 20.07 -19.64
N VAL A 63 14.57 19.64 -18.64
CA VAL A 63 14.44 18.32 -17.98
C VAL A 63 13.58 18.41 -16.72
N LEU A 64 13.80 19.41 -15.85
CA LEU A 64 13.10 19.50 -14.56
C LEU A 64 11.59 19.64 -14.72
N SER A 65 11.13 20.39 -15.73
CA SER A 65 9.70 20.56 -16.02
C SER A 65 9.01 19.26 -16.46
N LYS A 66 9.77 18.29 -16.97
CA LYS A 66 9.25 16.96 -17.34
C LYS A 66 9.23 16.02 -16.16
N LEU A 67 10.27 16.04 -15.33
CA LEU A 67 10.31 15.24 -14.11
C LEU A 67 9.24 15.66 -13.10
N TYR A 68 8.90 16.95 -13.06
CA TYR A 68 7.91 17.55 -12.16
C TYR A 68 6.82 18.29 -12.97
N PRO A 69 5.85 17.58 -13.58
CA PRO A 69 4.96 18.14 -14.60
C PRO A 69 3.80 18.99 -14.04
N LEU A 70 3.49 18.87 -12.76
CA LEU A 70 2.26 19.43 -12.18
C LEU A 70 2.38 20.87 -11.71
N ASN A 71 3.59 21.31 -11.37
CA ASN A 71 3.84 22.58 -10.72
C ASN A 71 5.19 23.16 -11.18
N LYS A 72 5.51 24.39 -10.75
CA LYS A 72 6.86 24.95 -10.92
C LYS A 72 7.86 24.01 -10.22
N PRO A 73 8.95 23.57 -10.87
CA PRO A 73 9.95 22.72 -10.22
C PRO A 73 10.44 23.32 -8.90
N PRO A 74 10.80 22.50 -7.90
CA PRO A 74 11.23 22.98 -6.58
C PRO A 74 12.30 24.07 -6.65
N ALA A 75 12.29 24.99 -5.69
CA ALA A 75 13.36 25.98 -5.56
C ALA A 75 14.66 25.29 -5.14
N VAL A 76 15.81 25.87 -5.49
CA VAL A 76 17.14 25.32 -5.14
C VAL A 76 17.89 26.37 -4.32
N VAL A 77 18.46 25.95 -3.19
CA VAL A 77 19.31 26.80 -2.32
C VAL A 77 20.58 26.04 -1.94
N ASP A 78 21.65 26.76 -1.63
CA ASP A 78 22.85 26.14 -1.06
C ASP A 78 22.61 25.79 0.42
N ALA A 79 22.99 24.58 0.83
CA ALA A 79 22.94 24.10 2.20
C ALA A 79 24.21 24.52 2.95
N GLU A 80 24.05 24.92 4.21
CA GLU A 80 25.16 25.27 5.11
C GLU A 80 25.95 24.04 5.57
N ILE A 81 25.31 22.86 5.59
CA ILE A 81 25.89 21.58 6.03
C ILE A 81 25.69 20.55 4.91
N ALA A 82 26.70 19.72 4.67
CA ALA A 82 26.60 18.64 3.70
C ALA A 82 25.77 17.47 4.27
N PRO A 83 24.71 17.03 3.58
CA PRO A 83 23.95 15.85 3.99
C PRO A 83 24.80 14.57 3.94
N GLU A 84 24.57 13.68 4.90
CA GLU A 84 25.21 12.36 4.98
C GLU A 84 24.49 11.34 4.09
N GLY A 85 25.24 10.43 3.43
CA GLY A 85 24.68 9.31 2.65
C GLY A 85 24.95 9.35 1.13
N ARG A 86 24.31 8.44 0.38
CA ARG A 86 24.46 8.28 -1.10
C ARG A 86 23.96 9.50 -1.88
N TYR A 87 22.96 10.21 -1.36
CA TYR A 87 22.33 11.36 -2.00
C TYR A 87 22.89 12.66 -1.43
N LYS A 88 23.38 13.55 -2.31
CA LYS A 88 24.00 14.82 -1.91
C LYS A 88 23.01 15.99 -1.94
N TYR A 89 21.84 15.83 -1.32
CA TYR A 89 20.85 16.90 -1.17
C TYR A 89 19.92 16.65 0.02
N GLU A 90 19.31 17.72 0.52
CA GLU A 90 18.15 17.67 1.39
C GLU A 90 16.92 18.19 0.64
N LEU A 91 15.76 17.58 0.89
CA LEU A 91 14.49 17.98 0.30
C LEU A 91 13.51 18.33 1.41
N THR A 92 13.06 19.59 1.43
CA THR A 92 11.82 19.94 2.12
C THR A 92 10.67 19.59 1.19
N ALA A 93 9.93 18.52 1.50
CA ALA A 93 8.76 18.10 0.73
C ALA A 93 7.55 19.02 0.96
N GLY A 94 6.67 19.16 -0.04
CA GLY A 94 5.49 20.01 0.05
C GLY A 94 5.10 20.69 -1.26
N VAL A 95 3.97 21.40 -1.25
CA VAL A 95 3.55 22.32 -2.34
C VAL A 95 4.60 23.40 -2.62
N MET A 96 5.42 23.73 -1.61
CA MET A 96 6.54 24.67 -1.68
C MET A 96 7.87 23.94 -1.49
N ALA A 97 8.11 22.87 -2.27
CA ALA A 97 9.30 22.06 -2.11
C ALA A 97 10.60 22.87 -2.34
N VAL A 98 11.60 22.64 -1.49
CA VAL A 98 12.93 23.28 -1.58
C VAL A 98 14.02 22.22 -1.54
N ILE A 99 14.91 22.27 -2.53
CA ILE A 99 16.09 21.43 -2.66
C ILE A 99 17.27 22.19 -2.08
N ARG A 100 17.96 21.60 -1.11
CA ARG A 100 19.19 22.14 -0.53
C ARG A 100 20.38 21.33 -1.00
N ILE A 101 21.35 21.97 -1.65
CA ILE A 101 22.57 21.34 -2.18
C ILE A 101 23.81 21.81 -1.43
N PRO A 102 24.75 20.93 -1.04
CA PRO A 102 25.96 21.36 -0.35
C PRO A 102 26.73 22.42 -1.15
N ALA A 103 27.05 23.55 -0.51
CA ALA A 103 27.69 24.69 -1.19
C ALA A 103 29.00 24.30 -1.90
N GLY A 104 29.79 23.41 -1.29
CA GLY A 104 31.06 22.89 -1.82
C GLY A 104 30.98 21.69 -2.76
N ALA A 105 29.78 21.28 -3.20
CA ALA A 105 29.62 20.16 -4.13
C ALA A 105 30.19 20.48 -5.52
N SER A 106 30.71 19.46 -6.21
CA SER A 106 31.16 19.59 -7.61
C SER A 106 29.97 19.95 -8.52
N MET A 107 30.23 20.59 -9.67
CA MET A 107 29.16 20.91 -10.63
C MET A 107 28.37 19.66 -11.04
N GLN A 108 29.06 18.54 -11.25
CA GLN A 108 28.43 17.26 -11.57
C GLN A 108 27.50 16.79 -10.45
N ASP A 109 27.93 16.87 -9.19
CA ASP A 109 27.11 16.50 -8.04
C ASP A 109 25.91 17.44 -7.89
N LYS A 110 26.10 18.75 -8.08
CA LYS A 110 25.00 19.73 -8.02
C LYS A 110 23.93 19.43 -9.08
N VAL A 111 24.32 19.15 -10.33
CA VAL A 111 23.39 18.79 -11.41
C VAL A 111 22.62 17.51 -11.07
N LYS A 112 23.33 16.44 -10.66
CA LYS A 112 22.71 15.16 -10.28
C LYS A 112 21.71 15.35 -9.13
N SER A 113 22.12 16.05 -8.07
CA SER A 113 21.30 16.31 -6.90
C SER A 113 20.02 17.07 -7.24
N ILE A 114 20.09 18.12 -8.08
CA ILE A 114 18.90 18.88 -8.47
C ILE A 114 17.92 18.00 -9.25
N ILE A 115 18.41 17.18 -10.18
CA ILE A 115 17.57 16.28 -10.99
C ILE A 115 16.92 15.21 -10.10
N GLN A 116 17.72 14.52 -9.27
CA GLN A 116 17.23 13.48 -8.37
C GLN A 116 16.22 14.03 -7.36
N ALA A 117 16.51 15.16 -6.74
CA ALA A 117 15.63 15.78 -5.75
C ALA A 117 14.34 16.31 -6.38
N THR A 118 14.40 16.79 -7.64
CA THR A 118 13.18 17.17 -8.40
C THR A 118 12.31 15.96 -8.70
N ALA A 119 12.91 14.83 -9.08
CA ALA A 119 12.20 13.57 -9.28
C ALA A 119 11.57 13.07 -7.97
N GLU A 120 12.29 13.14 -6.84
CA GLU A 120 11.73 12.78 -5.53
C GLU A 120 10.58 13.71 -5.11
N ALA A 121 10.72 15.02 -5.33
CA ALA A 121 9.69 16.00 -5.00
C ALA A 121 8.37 15.73 -5.72
N ASP A 122 8.40 15.10 -6.89
CA ASP A 122 7.19 14.74 -7.64
C ASP A 122 6.28 13.76 -6.89
N ALA A 123 6.84 12.86 -6.07
CA ALA A 123 6.08 11.99 -5.15
C ALA A 123 5.18 12.81 -4.21
N TRP A 124 5.60 14.04 -3.94
CA TRP A 124 4.99 14.97 -3.02
C TRP A 124 4.25 16.10 -3.74
N ALA A 125 3.91 15.99 -5.01
CA ALA A 125 3.06 16.99 -5.66
C ALA A 125 1.57 16.69 -5.43
N TYR A 126 0.79 17.75 -5.17
CA TYR A 126 -0.67 17.64 -5.07
C TYR A 126 -1.28 17.22 -6.41
N ARG A 127 -2.19 16.24 -6.38
CA ARG A 127 -2.90 15.68 -7.53
C ARG A 127 -4.39 15.63 -7.26
N LYS A 128 -5.20 16.04 -8.25
CA LYS A 128 -6.67 16.07 -8.12
C LYS A 128 -7.31 14.69 -8.28
N ASP A 129 -6.61 13.81 -8.99
CA ASP A 129 -7.00 12.43 -9.33
C ASP A 129 -6.38 11.38 -8.40
N ALA A 130 -5.56 11.81 -7.42
CA ALA A 130 -5.05 10.92 -6.40
C ALA A 130 -6.21 10.27 -5.63
N ARG A 131 -6.03 8.98 -5.32
CA ARG A 131 -6.96 8.19 -4.53
C ARG A 131 -7.04 8.75 -3.11
N ARG A 132 -5.94 9.21 -2.53
CA ARG A 132 -5.92 9.80 -1.19
C ARG A 132 -5.59 11.27 -1.26
N GLU A 133 -6.12 12.04 -0.30
CA GLU A 133 -5.74 13.44 -0.19
C GLU A 133 -4.23 13.53 0.04
N TYR A 134 -3.62 14.55 -0.53
CA TYR A 134 -2.18 14.79 -0.43
C TYR A 134 -1.67 14.79 1.03
N ALA A 135 -2.48 15.28 1.96
CA ALA A 135 -2.15 15.28 3.39
C ALA A 135 -2.16 13.85 4.01
N ASP A 136 -3.06 12.98 3.58
CA ASP A 136 -3.18 11.58 4.03
C ASP A 136 -1.97 10.75 3.56
N LEU A 137 -1.58 10.90 2.28
CA LEU A 137 -0.34 10.27 1.77
C LEU A 137 0.88 10.72 2.56
N VAL A 138 0.99 12.01 2.89
CA VAL A 138 2.10 12.54 3.69
C VAL A 138 2.10 12.00 5.11
N ASN A 139 0.94 11.99 5.76
CA ASN A 139 0.81 11.50 7.12
C ASN A 139 1.05 10.00 7.21
N ARG A 140 0.55 9.17 6.30
CA ARG A 140 0.81 7.71 6.32
C ARG A 140 2.25 7.35 5.98
N VAL A 141 2.88 8.06 5.05
CA VAL A 141 4.30 7.88 4.74
C VAL A 141 5.18 8.31 5.93
N LYS A 142 4.75 9.31 6.70
CA LYS A 142 5.45 9.82 7.90
C LYS A 142 5.17 9.04 9.18
N ASN A 143 3.95 8.53 9.38
CA ASN A 143 3.48 7.88 10.60
C ASN A 143 3.41 6.35 10.48
N GLY A 144 3.32 5.81 9.26
CA GLY A 144 3.22 4.38 8.99
C GLY A 144 4.55 3.64 8.89
N TYR A 145 5.69 4.35 8.86
CA TYR A 145 7.03 3.78 8.72
C TYR A 145 8.03 4.47 9.64
N GLY A 146 9.09 3.75 10.02
CA GLY A 146 10.30 4.38 10.56
C GLY A 146 10.92 5.33 9.52
N LYS A 147 11.62 6.37 9.97
CA LYS A 147 12.24 7.40 9.11
C LYS A 147 13.04 6.78 7.95
N ASP A 148 13.78 5.70 8.20
CA ASP A 148 14.65 5.08 7.21
C ASP A 148 13.88 4.35 6.10
N GLN A 149 12.79 3.67 6.44
CA GLN A 149 11.92 2.97 5.48
C GLN A 149 11.17 3.96 4.58
N ARG A 150 10.70 5.06 5.18
CA ARG A 150 10.10 6.16 4.43
C ARG A 150 11.08 6.71 3.40
N ASP A 151 12.28 7.07 3.86
CA ASP A 151 13.29 7.68 3.00
C ASP A 151 13.68 6.69 1.88
N ALA A 152 13.79 5.39 2.17
CA ALA A 152 14.04 4.36 1.15
C ALA A 152 12.97 4.30 0.05
N ILE A 153 11.67 4.36 0.40
CA ILE A 153 10.57 4.39 -0.60
C ILE A 153 10.67 5.61 -1.51
N LEU A 154 10.91 6.79 -0.93
CA LEU A 154 10.95 8.05 -1.67
C LEU A 154 12.14 8.13 -2.61
N LYS A 155 13.30 7.64 -2.15
CA LYS A 155 14.48 7.52 -3.00
C LYS A 155 14.23 6.54 -4.15
N ALA A 156 13.64 5.37 -3.89
CA ALA A 156 13.29 4.43 -4.94
C ALA A 156 12.28 5.03 -5.94
N TYR A 157 11.33 5.85 -5.49
CA TYR A 157 10.44 6.59 -6.39
C TYR A 157 11.20 7.51 -7.33
N ALA A 158 12.16 8.28 -6.82
CA ALA A 158 12.95 9.18 -7.64
C ALA A 158 13.68 8.43 -8.76
N GLU A 159 14.25 7.26 -8.43
CA GLU A 159 14.91 6.35 -9.38
C GLU A 159 13.92 5.82 -10.43
N LEU A 160 12.71 5.42 -10.04
CA LEU A 160 11.65 5.03 -10.98
C LEU A 160 11.21 6.19 -11.89
N ARG A 161 11.05 7.39 -11.34
CA ARG A 161 10.62 8.56 -12.10
C ARG A 161 11.68 8.96 -13.13
N MET A 162 12.96 8.88 -12.77
CA MET A 162 14.07 9.07 -13.70
C MET A 162 14.14 7.95 -14.75
N LEU A 163 13.91 6.70 -14.34
CA LEU A 163 13.85 5.56 -15.26
C LEU A 163 12.78 5.78 -16.34
N GLN A 164 11.54 6.09 -15.92
CA GLN A 164 10.43 6.39 -16.82
C GLN A 164 10.75 7.58 -17.74
N TYR A 165 11.25 8.68 -17.18
CA TYR A 165 11.54 9.87 -17.96
C TYR A 165 12.61 9.62 -19.02
N PHE A 166 13.78 9.09 -18.65
CA PHE A 166 14.92 8.94 -19.55
C PHE A 166 14.73 7.85 -20.61
N ASN A 167 13.80 6.92 -20.40
CA ASN A 167 13.38 5.93 -21.38
C ASN A 167 12.21 6.38 -22.26
N GLY A 168 11.59 7.52 -21.95
CA GLY A 168 10.52 8.11 -22.74
C GLY A 168 11.01 8.70 -24.07
N GLU A 169 10.07 8.81 -25.02
CA GLU A 169 10.35 9.21 -26.41
C GLU A 169 10.94 10.63 -26.56
N THR A 170 10.67 11.53 -25.61
CA THR A 170 11.15 12.93 -25.68
C THR A 170 12.48 13.17 -24.99
N ALA A 171 12.98 12.22 -24.20
CA ALA A 171 14.13 12.43 -23.32
C ALA A 171 15.39 12.88 -24.06
N GLN A 172 15.66 12.28 -25.22
CA GLN A 172 16.83 12.65 -26.02
C GLN A 172 16.77 14.10 -26.52
N ALA A 173 15.58 14.55 -26.96
CA ALA A 173 15.39 15.92 -27.42
C ALA A 173 15.47 16.93 -26.26
N ASP A 174 14.88 16.59 -25.12
CA ASP A 174 14.91 17.42 -23.92
C ASP A 174 16.35 17.60 -23.39
N VAL A 175 17.16 16.53 -23.39
CA VAL A 175 18.58 16.60 -22.99
C VAL A 175 19.42 17.37 -24.02
N ALA A 176 19.14 17.21 -25.32
CA ALA A 176 19.86 17.95 -26.37
C ALA A 176 19.63 19.46 -26.30
N ALA A 177 18.49 19.91 -25.75
CA ALA A 177 18.16 21.31 -25.56
C ALA A 177 18.89 21.97 -24.38
N LEU A 178 19.63 21.21 -23.57
CA LEU A 178 20.37 21.74 -22.42
C LEU A 178 21.65 22.49 -22.82
N PRO A 179 22.06 23.51 -22.04
CA PRO A 179 23.35 24.17 -22.22
C PRO A 179 24.56 23.23 -22.08
N GLU A 180 25.66 23.53 -22.76
CA GLU A 180 26.86 22.67 -22.78
C GLU A 180 27.48 22.44 -21.39
N GLY A 181 27.31 23.38 -20.45
CA GLY A 181 27.82 23.27 -19.08
C GLY A 181 27.18 22.13 -18.28
N VAL A 182 25.94 21.76 -18.58
CA VAL A 182 25.18 20.72 -17.85
C VAL A 182 24.85 19.51 -18.70
N ARG A 183 24.71 19.67 -20.02
CA ARG A 183 24.30 18.62 -20.97
C ARG A 183 25.10 17.33 -20.85
N PRO A 184 26.45 17.32 -20.78
CA PRO A 184 27.22 16.07 -20.67
C PRO A 184 26.91 15.27 -19.41
N VAL A 185 26.62 15.96 -18.29
CA VAL A 185 26.26 15.30 -17.03
C VAL A 185 24.90 14.64 -17.13
N VAL A 186 23.92 15.34 -17.70
CA VAL A 186 22.56 14.81 -17.87
C VAL A 186 22.51 13.69 -18.90
N GLU A 187 23.29 13.78 -19.97
CA GLU A 187 23.42 12.70 -20.96
C GLU A 187 24.02 11.43 -20.34
N ALA A 188 25.02 11.57 -19.46
CA ALA A 188 25.55 10.43 -18.72
C ALA A 188 24.51 9.80 -17.76
N MET A 189 23.64 10.63 -17.16
CA MET A 189 22.51 10.12 -16.38
C MET A 189 21.51 9.36 -17.26
N ARG A 190 21.11 9.94 -18.40
CA ARG A 190 20.21 9.29 -19.37
C ARG A 190 20.74 7.91 -19.77
N GLN A 191 22.02 7.84 -20.16
CA GLN A 191 22.66 6.58 -20.55
C GLN A 191 22.62 5.55 -19.42
N HIS A 192 22.86 5.95 -18.17
CA HIS A 192 22.76 5.06 -17.02
C HIS A 192 21.36 4.42 -16.90
N TYR A 193 20.29 5.19 -17.00
CA TYR A 193 18.92 4.65 -16.89
C TYR A 193 18.48 3.85 -18.11
N VAL A 194 19.06 4.10 -19.29
CA VAL A 194 18.82 3.27 -20.49
C VAL A 194 19.49 1.90 -20.34
N ASP A 195 20.70 1.86 -19.81
CA ASP A 195 21.51 0.63 -19.71
C ASP A 195 21.15 -0.24 -18.50
N ASN A 196 20.56 0.34 -17.44
CA ASN A 196 20.37 -0.33 -16.15
C ASN A 196 18.89 -0.52 -15.73
N LYS A 197 17.95 -0.59 -16.70
CA LYS A 197 16.51 -0.65 -16.42
C LYS A 197 16.11 -1.73 -15.41
N GLN A 198 16.62 -2.94 -15.60
CA GLN A 198 16.29 -4.08 -14.74
C GLN A 198 16.82 -3.89 -13.31
N ALA A 199 18.03 -3.35 -13.15
CA ALA A 199 18.60 -3.13 -11.83
C ALA A 199 17.80 -2.09 -11.03
N VAL A 200 17.40 -0.98 -11.67
CA VAL A 200 16.53 0.04 -11.03
C VAL A 200 15.17 -0.55 -10.68
N TRP A 201 14.61 -1.41 -11.54
CA TRP A 201 13.39 -2.14 -11.23
C TRP A 201 13.56 -3.08 -10.03
N ASP A 202 14.67 -3.82 -9.95
CA ASP A 202 14.95 -4.75 -8.86
C ASP A 202 15.15 -4.00 -7.52
N GLU A 203 15.78 -2.82 -7.52
CA GLU A 203 15.88 -1.93 -6.36
C GLU A 203 14.49 -1.51 -5.85
N TRP A 204 13.58 -1.13 -6.75
CA TRP A 204 12.18 -0.87 -6.38
C TRP A 204 11.51 -2.11 -5.80
N MET A 205 11.69 -3.28 -6.42
CA MET A 205 11.08 -4.52 -5.96
C MET A 205 11.56 -4.90 -4.56
N ALA A 206 12.79 -4.55 -4.17
CA ALA A 206 13.30 -4.78 -2.82
C ALA A 206 12.59 -3.94 -1.73
N VAL A 207 12.13 -2.73 -2.07
CA VAL A 207 11.44 -1.84 -1.12
C VAL A 207 9.92 -1.80 -1.29
N LYS A 208 9.39 -2.46 -2.34
CA LYS A 208 7.97 -2.37 -2.69
C LYS A 208 7.08 -2.84 -1.55
N MET A 209 7.52 -3.80 -0.72
CA MET A 209 6.74 -4.32 0.40
C MET A 209 6.29 -3.18 1.32
N TYR A 210 7.20 -2.27 1.65
CA TYR A 210 6.84 -1.05 2.37
C TYR A 210 5.86 -0.22 1.56
N ALA A 211 6.11 0.03 0.28
CA ALA A 211 5.21 0.82 -0.56
C ALA A 211 3.79 0.22 -0.79
N ARG A 212 3.59 -1.11 -0.64
CA ARG A 212 2.34 -1.84 -0.97
C ARG A 212 1.12 -1.35 -0.20
N ARG A 213 1.26 -0.89 1.06
CA ARG A 213 0.13 -0.47 1.93
C ARG A 213 -0.30 0.99 1.71
N VAL A 214 0.59 1.84 1.19
CA VAL A 214 0.44 3.30 1.33
C VAL A 214 0.46 4.05 0.01
N VAL A 215 1.44 3.80 -0.86
CA VAL A 215 1.68 4.67 -2.02
C VAL A 215 1.56 3.99 -3.38
N ALA A 216 1.83 2.69 -3.47
CA ALA A 216 2.00 2.04 -4.77
C ALA A 216 0.71 1.93 -5.62
N GLY A 217 -0.46 2.02 -4.97
CA GLY A 217 -1.78 2.07 -5.61
C GLY A 217 -2.37 3.45 -5.84
N ASP A 218 -1.58 4.50 -5.56
CA ASP A 218 -2.00 5.89 -5.71
C ASP A 218 -1.10 6.62 -6.72
N GLU A 219 -1.59 7.74 -7.24
CA GLU A 219 -0.78 8.63 -8.08
C GLU A 219 0.22 9.41 -7.20
N PRO A 220 1.46 9.63 -7.67
CA PRO A 220 1.97 9.30 -9.00
C PRO A 220 2.53 7.88 -9.18
N PHE A 221 2.69 7.11 -8.11
CA PHE A 221 3.34 5.80 -8.16
C PHE A 221 2.63 4.86 -9.14
N ARG A 222 1.30 4.84 -9.14
CA ARG A 222 0.50 4.00 -10.04
C ARG A 222 0.82 4.29 -11.51
N GLY A 223 0.76 5.55 -11.93
CA GLY A 223 1.08 5.95 -13.31
C GLY A 223 2.53 5.63 -13.69
N VAL A 224 3.49 5.98 -12.84
CA VAL A 224 4.93 5.72 -13.07
C VAL A 224 5.19 4.23 -13.23
N LEU A 225 4.69 3.40 -12.31
CA LEU A 225 4.89 1.95 -12.35
C LEU A 225 4.24 1.32 -13.57
N ARG A 226 3.03 1.75 -13.94
CA ARG A 226 2.33 1.24 -15.14
C ARG A 226 3.13 1.49 -16.41
N ASP A 227 3.67 2.70 -16.58
CA ASP A 227 4.41 3.06 -17.78
C ASP A 227 5.74 2.30 -17.87
N ILE A 228 6.48 2.17 -16.77
CA ILE A 228 7.72 1.36 -16.69
C ILE A 228 7.43 -0.10 -17.04
N LYS A 229 6.33 -0.68 -16.54
CA LYS A 229 5.94 -2.06 -16.88
C LYS A 229 5.73 -2.22 -18.39
N LYS A 230 5.03 -1.26 -19.02
CA LYS A 230 4.81 -1.27 -20.47
C LYS A 230 6.13 -1.24 -21.22
N GLU A 231 7.08 -0.41 -20.80
CA GLU A 231 8.44 -0.38 -21.38
C GLU A 231 9.20 -1.70 -21.19
N LEU A 232 8.96 -2.39 -20.06
CA LEU A 232 9.49 -3.72 -19.78
C LEU A 232 8.72 -4.87 -20.46
N GLY A 233 7.72 -4.56 -21.30
CA GLY A 233 6.90 -5.56 -22.01
C GLY A 233 5.90 -6.30 -21.12
N LYS A 234 5.58 -5.77 -19.94
CA LYS A 234 4.61 -6.30 -18.99
C LYS A 234 3.29 -5.53 -19.11
N GLU A 235 2.53 -5.80 -20.17
CA GLU A 235 1.22 -5.17 -20.36
C GLU A 235 0.23 -5.63 -19.28
N GLU A 236 -0.41 -4.65 -18.62
CA GLU A 236 -1.51 -4.90 -17.71
C GLU A 236 -2.73 -5.37 -18.53
N PRO A 237 -3.42 -6.45 -18.11
CA PRO A 237 -4.65 -6.86 -18.78
C PRO A 237 -5.69 -5.74 -18.70
N PRO A 238 -6.63 -5.66 -19.66
CA PRO A 238 -7.72 -4.69 -19.58
C PRO A 238 -8.52 -4.90 -18.29
N PRO A 239 -9.03 -3.81 -17.67
CA PRO A 239 -9.84 -3.90 -16.46
C PRO A 239 -10.98 -4.90 -16.61
N ARG A 240 -11.22 -5.68 -15.55
CA ARG A 240 -12.27 -6.70 -15.54
C ARG A 240 -13.09 -6.60 -14.25
N THR A 241 -14.40 -6.55 -14.40
CA THR A 241 -15.30 -6.48 -13.25
C THR A 241 -15.33 -7.80 -12.46
N TRP A 242 -15.81 -7.72 -11.22
CA TRP A 242 -16.00 -8.88 -10.34
C TRP A 242 -16.82 -9.99 -10.99
N GLU A 243 -17.92 -9.67 -11.67
CA GLU A 243 -18.77 -10.66 -12.32
C GLU A 243 -18.13 -11.29 -13.56
N GLU A 244 -17.39 -10.50 -14.35
CA GLU A 244 -16.68 -10.97 -15.55
C GLU A 244 -15.47 -11.83 -15.20
N SER A 245 -14.97 -11.72 -13.97
CA SER A 245 -13.85 -12.50 -13.44
C SER A 245 -14.23 -13.95 -13.12
N MET A 246 -15.52 -14.27 -13.10
CA MET A 246 -16.06 -15.59 -12.77
C MET A 246 -16.44 -16.36 -14.03
N SER A 247 -15.75 -17.47 -14.33
CA SER A 247 -15.98 -18.23 -15.57
C SER A 247 -17.22 -19.13 -15.58
N THR A 248 -17.72 -19.53 -14.41
CA THR A 248 -18.80 -20.52 -14.30
C THR A 248 -20.06 -19.94 -13.68
N PRO A 249 -21.25 -20.49 -13.99
CA PRO A 249 -22.48 -20.11 -13.31
C PRO A 249 -22.42 -20.26 -11.79
N GLN A 250 -21.73 -21.30 -11.27
CA GLN A 250 -21.56 -21.50 -9.84
C GLN A 250 -20.72 -20.40 -9.20
N PHE A 251 -19.57 -20.06 -9.79
CA PHE A 251 -18.73 -18.96 -9.31
C PHE A 251 -19.47 -17.63 -9.37
N LYS A 252 -20.21 -17.36 -10.45
CA LYS A 252 -21.04 -16.15 -10.57
C LYS A 252 -22.10 -16.06 -9.47
N ALA A 253 -22.74 -17.17 -9.13
CA ALA A 253 -23.75 -17.20 -8.07
C ALA A 253 -23.14 -16.88 -6.69
N TRP A 254 -22.02 -17.52 -6.32
CA TRP A 254 -21.33 -17.24 -5.07
C TRP A 254 -20.74 -15.83 -5.02
N ALA A 255 -20.16 -15.36 -6.12
CA ALA A 255 -19.66 -14.00 -6.26
C ALA A 255 -20.77 -12.95 -6.06
N ALA A 256 -21.97 -13.22 -6.56
CA ALA A 256 -23.13 -12.34 -6.36
C ALA A 256 -23.67 -12.37 -4.91
N GLU A 257 -23.57 -13.50 -4.21
CA GLU A 257 -23.88 -13.60 -2.78
C GLU A 257 -22.88 -12.77 -1.96
N ILE A 258 -21.58 -12.95 -2.21
CA ILE A 258 -20.50 -12.20 -1.55
C ILE A 258 -20.65 -10.69 -1.79
N ARG A 259 -20.93 -10.26 -3.03
CA ARG A 259 -21.08 -8.83 -3.35
C ARG A 259 -22.22 -8.15 -2.59
N LYS A 260 -23.26 -8.90 -2.21
CA LYS A 260 -24.43 -8.37 -1.48
C LYS A 260 -24.21 -8.31 0.03
N ASP A 261 -23.20 -9.01 0.55
CA ASP A 261 -22.88 -9.09 1.96
C ASP A 261 -21.54 -8.39 2.21
N GLU A 262 -21.64 -7.14 2.68
CA GLU A 262 -20.48 -6.28 2.94
C GLU A 262 -19.54 -6.85 4.02
N GLU A 263 -20.10 -7.49 5.04
CA GLU A 263 -19.30 -8.12 6.11
C GLU A 263 -18.51 -9.30 5.54
N LEU A 264 -19.17 -10.16 4.76
CA LEU A 264 -18.55 -11.31 4.10
C LEU A 264 -17.46 -10.87 3.12
N LEU A 265 -17.74 -9.87 2.27
CA LEU A 265 -16.75 -9.32 1.34
C LEU A 265 -15.53 -8.77 2.09
N THR A 266 -15.74 -8.02 3.17
CA THR A 266 -14.66 -7.43 3.97
C THR A 266 -13.81 -8.51 4.65
N LYS A 267 -14.44 -9.57 5.20
CA LYS A 267 -13.70 -10.69 5.82
C LYS A 267 -12.85 -11.47 4.81
N LEU A 268 -13.37 -11.71 3.61
CA LEU A 268 -12.65 -12.43 2.56
C LEU A 268 -11.50 -11.61 1.95
N THR A 269 -11.65 -10.28 1.87
CA THR A 269 -10.74 -9.41 1.10
C THR A 269 -9.84 -8.51 1.93
N ASN A 270 -10.11 -8.33 3.22
CA ASN A 270 -9.49 -7.31 4.07
C ASN A 270 -9.73 -5.85 3.66
N LEU A 271 -10.61 -5.58 2.70
CA LEU A 271 -10.87 -4.23 2.22
C LEU A 271 -11.89 -3.53 3.13
N ARG A 272 -11.39 -2.76 4.10
CA ARG A 272 -12.18 -2.07 5.13
C ARG A 272 -12.93 -0.84 4.63
N ASP A 273 -12.40 -0.16 3.63
CA ASP A 273 -12.99 1.08 3.11
C ASP A 273 -13.90 0.79 1.91
N LEU A 274 -15.05 1.46 1.85
CA LEU A 274 -16.05 1.27 0.77
C LEU A 274 -15.45 1.56 -0.60
N ARG A 275 -14.66 2.64 -0.70
CA ARG A 275 -13.97 3.02 -1.93
C ARG A 275 -13.05 1.91 -2.44
N ASP A 276 -12.38 1.22 -1.52
CA ASP A 276 -11.43 0.17 -1.84
C ASP A 276 -12.15 -1.09 -2.33
N ARG A 277 -13.28 -1.42 -1.71
CA ARG A 277 -14.19 -2.47 -2.19
C ARG A 277 -14.72 -2.17 -3.59
N GLU A 278 -15.22 -0.97 -3.85
CA GLU A 278 -15.77 -0.61 -5.17
C GLU A 278 -14.69 -0.60 -6.26
N ALA A 279 -13.48 -0.11 -5.94
CA ALA A 279 -12.35 -0.18 -6.88
C ALA A 279 -12.01 -1.63 -7.24
N PHE A 280 -11.96 -2.53 -6.25
CA PHE A 280 -11.72 -3.96 -6.49
C PHE A 280 -12.86 -4.63 -7.29
N LEU A 281 -14.12 -4.27 -7.02
CA LEU A 281 -15.25 -4.83 -7.75
C LEU A 281 -15.32 -4.34 -9.21
N ALA A 282 -14.85 -3.12 -9.48
CA ALA A 282 -14.77 -2.56 -10.82
C ALA A 282 -13.57 -3.11 -11.61
N ASP A 283 -12.44 -3.38 -10.94
CA ASP A 283 -11.24 -3.95 -11.52
C ASP A 283 -10.60 -4.99 -10.58
N THR A 284 -10.96 -6.24 -10.78
CA THR A 284 -10.70 -7.34 -9.83
C THR A 284 -9.28 -7.92 -9.95
N HIS A 285 -8.58 -7.67 -11.07
CA HIS A 285 -7.22 -8.21 -11.35
C HIS A 285 -7.05 -9.70 -11.02
N SER A 286 -8.12 -10.48 -11.19
CA SER A 286 -8.11 -11.90 -10.91
C SER A 286 -9.14 -12.62 -11.77
N LEU A 287 -8.90 -13.88 -12.07
CA LEU A 287 -9.75 -14.70 -12.91
C LEU A 287 -9.93 -16.10 -12.29
N TRP A 288 -11.17 -16.54 -12.13
CA TRP A 288 -11.53 -17.85 -11.58
C TRP A 288 -12.02 -18.77 -12.70
N VAL A 289 -11.19 -19.74 -13.09
CA VAL A 289 -11.43 -20.68 -14.20
C VAL A 289 -11.38 -22.14 -13.77
N ILE A 290 -12.16 -23.00 -14.44
CA ILE A 290 -12.04 -24.46 -14.29
C ILE A 290 -11.00 -24.99 -15.26
N GLU A 291 -10.16 -25.93 -14.81
CA GLU A 291 -9.20 -26.66 -15.65
C GLU A 291 -9.88 -27.20 -16.93
N GLY A 292 -9.29 -26.89 -18.09
CA GLY A 292 -9.78 -27.34 -19.40
C GLY A 292 -10.90 -26.47 -19.98
N SER A 293 -11.36 -25.43 -19.28
CA SER A 293 -12.26 -24.43 -19.85
C SER A 293 -11.59 -23.64 -20.97
N PRO A 294 -12.31 -23.27 -22.06
CA PRO A 294 -11.79 -22.36 -23.07
C PRO A 294 -11.46 -20.95 -22.53
N GLU A 295 -11.97 -20.60 -21.35
CA GLU A 295 -11.68 -19.34 -20.69
C GLU A 295 -10.31 -19.31 -19.98
N VAL A 296 -9.62 -20.45 -19.86
CA VAL A 296 -8.26 -20.50 -19.32
C VAL A 296 -7.32 -19.76 -20.28
N PRO A 297 -6.68 -18.65 -19.86
CA PRO A 297 -5.74 -17.92 -20.71
C PRO A 297 -4.57 -18.83 -21.12
N LYS A 298 -4.04 -18.63 -22.34
CA LYS A 298 -2.90 -19.41 -22.85
C LYS A 298 -1.71 -19.42 -21.88
N LYS A 299 -1.43 -18.28 -21.24
CA LYS A 299 -0.39 -18.11 -20.21
C LYS A 299 -0.59 -19.03 -18.99
N ALA A 300 -1.83 -19.33 -18.63
CA ALA A 300 -2.20 -20.21 -17.53
C ALA A 300 -2.38 -21.69 -17.94
N GLY A 301 -2.20 -22.05 -19.22
CA GLY A 301 -2.48 -23.41 -19.71
C GLY A 301 -1.62 -24.53 -19.11
N LYS A 302 -0.48 -24.18 -18.49
CA LYS A 302 0.39 -25.13 -17.77
C LYS A 302 0.15 -25.18 -16.27
N VAL A 303 -0.69 -24.31 -15.72
CA VAL A 303 -1.02 -24.30 -14.30
C VAL A 303 -1.71 -25.62 -13.96
N ARG A 304 -1.24 -26.27 -12.89
CA ARG A 304 -1.79 -27.51 -12.36
C ARG A 304 -2.45 -27.24 -11.02
N PRO A 305 -3.71 -27.68 -10.81
CA PRO A 305 -4.33 -27.59 -9.50
C PRO A 305 -3.53 -28.35 -8.44
N ASP A 306 -3.24 -27.69 -7.32
CA ASP A 306 -2.70 -28.34 -6.13
C ASP A 306 -3.83 -29.10 -5.43
N LYS A 307 -3.54 -30.33 -4.95
CA LYS A 307 -4.57 -31.21 -4.37
C LYS A 307 -5.08 -30.69 -3.02
N ASP A 308 -4.25 -30.01 -2.25
CA ASP A 308 -4.60 -29.49 -0.93
C ASP A 308 -5.33 -28.15 -1.05
N LEU A 309 -5.01 -27.35 -2.08
CA LEU A 309 -5.69 -26.09 -2.38
C LEU A 309 -7.02 -26.29 -3.12
N GLY A 310 -7.05 -27.28 -4.01
CA GLY A 310 -8.12 -27.45 -5.00
C GLY A 310 -7.99 -26.58 -6.24
N PHE A 311 -6.99 -25.69 -6.29
CA PHE A 311 -6.68 -24.82 -7.40
C PHE A 311 -5.16 -24.65 -7.56
N GLY A 312 -4.75 -24.21 -8.74
CA GLY A 312 -3.41 -23.69 -9.01
C GLY A 312 -3.53 -22.21 -9.36
N VAL A 313 -2.46 -21.44 -9.21
CA VAL A 313 -2.48 -20.01 -9.50
C VAL A 313 -1.34 -19.66 -10.45
N LEU A 314 -1.67 -18.96 -11.54
CA LEU A 314 -0.69 -18.15 -12.25
C LEU A 314 -0.67 -16.78 -11.57
N ARG A 315 0.49 -16.39 -11.06
CA ARG A 315 0.72 -15.05 -10.50
C ARG A 315 1.58 -14.25 -11.46
N GLU A 316 1.06 -13.11 -11.88
CA GLU A 316 1.84 -12.08 -12.55
C GLU A 316 1.93 -10.89 -11.60
N ASP A 317 3.08 -10.77 -10.94
CA ASP A 317 3.38 -9.60 -10.13
C ASP A 317 3.52 -8.41 -11.08
N LEU A 318 2.49 -7.58 -11.10
CA LEU A 318 2.49 -6.40 -11.91
C LEU A 318 3.48 -5.40 -11.33
N GLY A 319 3.87 -5.45 -10.06
CA GLY A 319 4.72 -4.46 -9.41
C GLY A 319 3.89 -3.38 -8.74
N GLY A 320 4.34 -2.91 -7.57
CA GLY A 320 3.57 -2.02 -6.70
C GLY A 320 2.53 -2.71 -5.82
N GLY A 321 2.63 -4.04 -5.63
CA GLY A 321 1.71 -4.80 -4.79
C GLY A 321 0.45 -5.31 -5.49
N TYR A 322 0.27 -5.00 -6.76
CA TYR A 322 -0.78 -5.57 -7.61
C TYR A 322 -0.32 -6.87 -8.24
N ASN A 323 -1.16 -7.88 -8.19
CA ASN A 323 -0.97 -9.13 -8.88
C ASN A 323 -2.15 -9.36 -9.83
N ASP A 324 -1.87 -9.74 -11.08
CA ASP A 324 -2.87 -10.38 -11.92
C ASP A 324 -2.84 -11.88 -11.60
N LEU A 325 -3.97 -12.41 -11.10
CA LEU A 325 -4.05 -13.79 -10.63
C LEU A 325 -5.01 -14.59 -11.50
N THR A 326 -4.55 -15.69 -12.08
CA THR A 326 -5.46 -16.68 -12.69
C THR A 326 -5.52 -17.92 -11.82
N PHE A 327 -6.65 -18.12 -11.15
CA PHE A 327 -6.98 -19.31 -10.38
C PHE A 327 -7.57 -20.39 -11.28
N VAL A 328 -6.85 -21.50 -11.44
CA VAL A 328 -7.28 -22.67 -12.21
C VAL A 328 -7.70 -23.76 -11.24
N PHE A 329 -9.02 -23.96 -11.10
CA PHE A 329 -9.62 -24.96 -10.21
C PHE A 329 -9.60 -26.33 -10.84
N SER A 330 -9.41 -27.36 -10.00
CA SER A 330 -9.55 -28.74 -10.45
C SER A 330 -10.96 -29.02 -10.95
N LYS A 331 -11.07 -29.57 -12.16
CA LYS A 331 -12.33 -30.03 -12.75
C LYS A 331 -12.97 -31.19 -11.99
N THR A 332 -12.25 -31.83 -11.06
CA THR A 332 -12.77 -32.93 -10.24
C THR A 332 -13.50 -32.44 -8.99
N LEU A 333 -13.35 -31.16 -8.63
CA LEU A 333 -14.04 -30.59 -7.49
C LEU A 333 -15.49 -30.27 -7.83
N SER A 334 -16.38 -30.48 -6.87
CA SER A 334 -17.79 -30.12 -6.97
C SER A 334 -18.37 -29.83 -5.60
N GLY A 335 -19.58 -29.27 -5.55
CA GLY A 335 -20.31 -29.03 -4.31
C GLY A 335 -19.51 -28.22 -3.27
N ASN A 336 -19.46 -28.75 -2.05
CA ASN A 336 -18.82 -28.08 -0.90
C ASN A 336 -17.30 -27.97 -1.05
N ASP A 337 -16.64 -28.95 -1.67
CA ASP A 337 -15.19 -28.90 -1.85
C ASP A 337 -14.80 -27.79 -2.83
N LEU A 338 -15.56 -27.65 -3.92
CA LEU A 338 -15.36 -26.55 -4.87
C LEU A 338 -15.66 -25.19 -4.23
N ARG A 339 -16.73 -25.09 -3.42
CA ARG A 339 -17.09 -23.86 -2.73
C ARG A 339 -16.02 -23.46 -1.70
N LYS A 340 -15.51 -24.41 -0.92
CA LYS A 340 -14.42 -24.18 0.04
C LYS A 340 -13.15 -23.71 -0.68
N ALA A 341 -12.77 -24.37 -1.78
CA ALA A 341 -11.64 -23.96 -2.60
C ALA A 341 -11.83 -22.55 -3.17
N PHE A 342 -13.04 -22.22 -3.63
CA PHE A 342 -13.38 -20.90 -4.15
C PHE A 342 -13.21 -19.81 -3.08
N LEU A 343 -13.81 -19.97 -1.90
CA LEU A 343 -13.66 -19.01 -0.81
C LEU A 343 -12.20 -18.87 -0.34
N ARG A 344 -11.48 -20.00 -0.25
CA ARG A 344 -10.05 -20.01 0.07
C ARG A 344 -9.24 -19.23 -0.95
N SER A 345 -9.56 -19.32 -2.24
CA SER A 345 -8.83 -18.60 -3.30
C SER A 345 -8.95 -17.08 -3.17
N LEU A 346 -10.09 -16.58 -2.69
CA LEU A 346 -10.28 -15.15 -2.41
C LEU A 346 -9.33 -14.72 -1.30
N ILE A 347 -9.34 -15.45 -0.17
CA ILE A 347 -8.44 -15.19 0.96
C ILE A 347 -6.97 -15.28 0.51
N TYR A 348 -6.62 -16.30 -0.26
CA TYR A 348 -5.28 -16.49 -0.82
C TYR A 348 -4.82 -15.27 -1.63
N GLY A 349 -5.67 -14.77 -2.54
CA GLY A 349 -5.33 -13.62 -3.39
C GLY A 349 -4.98 -12.38 -2.57
N HIS A 350 -5.75 -12.10 -1.52
CA HIS A 350 -5.50 -10.96 -0.64
C HIS A 350 -4.31 -11.17 0.30
N MET A 351 -3.99 -12.42 0.66
CA MET A 351 -2.81 -12.71 1.49
C MET A 351 -1.48 -12.49 0.77
N LEU A 352 -1.45 -12.54 -0.56
CA LEU A 352 -0.24 -12.22 -1.33
C LEU A 352 0.22 -10.77 -1.12
N SER A 353 -0.68 -9.90 -0.69
CA SER A 353 -0.42 -8.47 -0.45
C SER A 353 -0.70 -8.05 1.00
N ASP A 354 -0.89 -9.00 1.92
CA ASP A 354 -1.16 -8.70 3.34
C ASP A 354 0.11 -8.20 4.04
N PHE A 355 0.27 -6.87 4.05
CA PHE A 355 1.41 -6.21 4.65
C PHE A 355 1.52 -6.49 6.16
N GLN A 356 0.42 -6.55 6.90
CA GLN A 356 0.48 -6.74 8.35
C GLN A 356 1.10 -8.10 8.66
N MET A 357 0.64 -9.15 7.99
CA MET A 357 1.22 -10.49 8.13
C MET A 357 2.70 -10.50 7.70
N LEU A 358 3.01 -9.98 6.51
CA LEU A 358 4.37 -10.07 5.95
C LEU A 358 5.39 -9.20 6.70
N SER A 359 4.98 -8.04 7.23
CA SER A 359 5.87 -7.18 8.03
C SER A 359 6.19 -7.80 9.38
N THR A 360 5.20 -8.34 10.10
CA THR A 360 5.42 -9.05 11.36
C THR A 360 6.34 -10.26 11.16
N ALA A 361 6.14 -11.03 10.08
CA ALA A 361 6.97 -12.18 9.76
C ALA A 361 8.40 -11.83 9.32
N GLY A 362 8.67 -10.58 8.91
CA GLY A 362 9.98 -10.16 8.39
C GLY A 362 11.13 -10.35 9.37
N SER A 363 10.85 -10.32 10.69
CA SER A 363 11.83 -10.57 11.75
C SER A 363 12.49 -11.96 11.68
N ASP A 364 11.81 -12.95 11.10
CA ASP A 364 12.36 -14.30 10.93
C ASP A 364 13.44 -14.37 9.84
N PHE A 365 13.47 -13.39 8.93
CA PHE A 365 14.41 -13.31 7.80
C PHE A 365 15.54 -12.31 8.04
N ALA A 366 15.50 -11.58 9.15
CA ALA A 366 16.45 -10.53 9.42
C ALA A 366 17.86 -11.09 9.69
N VAL A 367 18.87 -10.34 9.25
CA VAL A 367 20.26 -10.57 9.64
C VAL A 367 20.38 -10.38 11.14
N ARG A 368 21.16 -11.26 11.76
CA ARG A 368 21.42 -11.25 13.20
C ARG A 368 22.91 -11.12 13.45
N ASP A 369 23.27 -10.34 14.45
CA ASP A 369 24.66 -10.26 14.89
C ASP A 369 25.06 -11.47 15.75
N ALA A 370 26.29 -11.45 16.27
CA ALA A 370 26.83 -12.53 17.10
C ALA A 370 26.06 -12.74 18.41
N ASP A 371 25.34 -11.71 18.89
CA ASP A 371 24.55 -11.73 20.12
C ASP A 371 23.06 -11.99 19.84
N ASN A 372 22.72 -12.42 18.61
CA ASN A 372 21.37 -12.70 18.14
C ASN A 372 20.45 -11.47 18.09
N VAL A 373 21.02 -10.26 18.09
CA VAL A 373 20.26 -9.02 17.94
C VAL A 373 19.89 -8.85 16.47
N ILE A 374 18.61 -8.57 16.21
CA ILE A 374 18.06 -8.40 14.87
C ILE A 374 18.45 -7.03 14.31
N ASP A 375 19.01 -7.01 13.09
CA ASP A 375 19.08 -5.80 12.28
C ASP A 375 17.69 -5.53 11.66
N SER A 376 16.96 -4.60 12.28
CA SER A 376 15.60 -4.23 11.87
C SER A 376 15.53 -3.68 10.44
N THR A 377 16.64 -3.22 9.85
CA THR A 377 16.68 -2.73 8.47
C THR A 377 16.63 -3.87 7.44
N THR A 378 16.88 -5.10 7.88
CA THR A 378 16.86 -6.32 7.04
C THR A 378 15.62 -7.18 7.26
N ALA A 379 14.73 -6.80 8.18
CA ALA A 379 13.56 -7.57 8.58
C ALA A 379 12.43 -7.51 7.53
N VAL A 380 12.58 -8.25 6.43
CA VAL A 380 11.63 -8.28 5.31
C VAL A 380 11.46 -9.71 4.83
N VAL A 381 10.21 -10.14 4.62
CA VAL A 381 9.91 -11.41 3.94
C VAL A 381 10.28 -11.27 2.46
N PRO A 382 11.18 -12.11 1.92
CA PRO A 382 11.49 -12.11 0.50
C PRO A 382 10.25 -12.46 -0.35
N ASP A 383 10.00 -11.73 -1.44
CA ASP A 383 8.83 -11.90 -2.31
C ASP A 383 8.57 -13.35 -2.79
N LYS A 384 9.65 -14.14 -2.92
CA LYS A 384 9.57 -15.55 -3.31
C LYS A 384 8.75 -16.38 -2.33
N TYR A 385 8.56 -15.89 -1.11
CA TYR A 385 7.76 -16.52 -0.07
C TYR A 385 6.33 -15.99 0.03
N ASP A 386 5.92 -14.90 -0.65
CA ASP A 386 4.51 -14.44 -0.63
C ASP A 386 3.53 -15.59 -0.96
N PRO A 387 3.76 -16.46 -1.99
CA PRO A 387 2.87 -17.56 -2.29
C PRO A 387 2.83 -18.64 -1.19
N LEU A 388 3.94 -18.82 -0.46
CA LEU A 388 4.01 -19.75 0.67
C LEU A 388 3.12 -19.23 1.81
N TYR A 389 3.27 -17.96 2.20
CA TYR A 389 2.44 -17.35 3.23
C TYR A 389 0.96 -17.32 2.84
N ALA A 390 0.64 -16.98 1.59
CA ALA A 390 -0.73 -17.06 1.08
C ALA A 390 -1.28 -18.50 1.10
N ARG A 391 -0.48 -19.51 0.75
CA ARG A 391 -0.88 -20.93 0.81
C ARG A 391 -1.20 -21.36 2.23
N CYS A 392 -0.26 -21.16 3.15
CA CYS A 392 -0.35 -21.63 4.53
C CYS A 392 -1.44 -20.85 5.29
N GLY A 393 -1.40 -19.52 5.19
CA GLY A 393 -2.37 -18.63 5.84
C GLY A 393 -3.80 -18.84 5.34
N SER A 394 -4.02 -18.98 4.02
CA SER A 394 -5.39 -19.10 3.48
C SER A 394 -6.07 -20.40 3.89
N GLY A 395 -5.29 -21.46 4.10
CA GLY A 395 -5.78 -22.73 4.63
C GLY A 395 -6.29 -22.56 6.05
N ALA A 396 -5.47 -21.98 6.93
CA ALA A 396 -5.89 -21.71 8.29
C ALA A 396 -7.07 -20.74 8.37
N ALA A 397 -7.03 -19.67 7.58
CA ALA A 397 -8.09 -18.67 7.54
C ALA A 397 -9.45 -19.24 7.13
N ILE A 398 -9.52 -20.08 6.08
CA ILE A 398 -10.80 -20.66 5.67
C ILE A 398 -11.35 -21.63 6.72
N ASP A 399 -10.48 -22.40 7.38
CA ASP A 399 -10.89 -23.34 8.42
C ASP A 399 -11.39 -22.60 9.67
N THR A 400 -10.66 -21.57 10.12
CA THR A 400 -11.09 -20.69 11.21
C THR A 400 -12.39 -19.95 10.85
N PHE A 401 -12.56 -19.52 9.60
CA PHE A 401 -13.77 -18.82 9.17
C PHE A 401 -15.00 -19.73 9.23
N ILE A 402 -14.88 -20.97 8.74
CA ILE A 402 -15.96 -21.97 8.81
C ILE A 402 -16.33 -22.23 10.28
N ASN A 403 -15.34 -22.45 11.15
CA ASN A 403 -15.58 -22.77 12.55
C ASN A 403 -16.38 -21.70 13.30
N ASN A 404 -16.13 -20.42 13.00
CA ASN A 404 -16.70 -19.31 13.77
C ASN A 404 -17.95 -18.68 13.13
N TYR A 405 -18.16 -18.87 11.82
CA TYR A 405 -19.19 -18.15 11.07
C TYR A 405 -20.14 -19.04 10.27
N ALA A 406 -19.99 -20.37 10.25
CA ALA A 406 -20.89 -21.26 9.50
C ALA A 406 -22.37 -21.10 9.88
N GLU A 407 -22.69 -20.79 11.14
CA GLU A 407 -24.06 -20.56 11.58
C GLU A 407 -24.62 -19.19 11.15
N LYS A 408 -23.75 -18.20 10.96
CA LYS A 408 -24.11 -16.81 10.64
C LYS A 408 -24.15 -16.54 9.14
N MET A 409 -23.33 -17.22 8.36
CA MET A 409 -23.12 -16.94 6.94
C MET A 409 -23.53 -18.15 6.08
N PRO A 410 -24.65 -18.08 5.32
CA PRO A 410 -25.17 -19.20 4.53
C PRO A 410 -24.15 -19.83 3.57
N ILE A 411 -23.28 -19.01 2.96
CA ILE A 411 -22.23 -19.49 2.05
C ILE A 411 -21.26 -20.50 2.70
N LEU A 412 -21.14 -20.50 4.03
CA LEU A 412 -20.27 -21.38 4.80
C LEU A 412 -20.97 -22.65 5.31
N GLN A 413 -22.30 -22.70 5.26
CA GLN A 413 -23.06 -23.82 5.82
C GLN A 413 -22.76 -25.13 5.09
N GLY A 414 -22.49 -26.19 5.86
CA GLY A 414 -22.18 -27.53 5.33
C GLY A 414 -20.76 -27.70 4.80
N LEU A 415 -19.91 -26.66 4.86
CA LEU A 415 -18.49 -26.81 4.59
C LEU A 415 -17.80 -27.60 5.72
N PRO A 416 -16.81 -28.45 5.41
CA PRO A 416 -16.11 -29.23 6.43
C PRO A 416 -15.25 -28.32 7.32
N ALA A 417 -15.55 -28.37 8.62
CA ALA A 417 -14.86 -27.69 9.71
C ALA A 417 -13.72 -28.55 10.27
N LEU A 418 -12.65 -27.92 10.78
CA LEU A 418 -11.64 -28.57 11.60
C LEU A 418 -11.90 -28.23 13.06
N SER A 419 -12.05 -29.22 13.94
CA SER A 419 -12.52 -29.00 15.31
C SER A 419 -11.51 -28.36 16.27
N ASP A 420 -10.22 -28.30 15.92
CA ASP A 420 -9.14 -27.85 16.81
C ASP A 420 -8.46 -26.59 16.25
N GLN A 421 -8.67 -25.45 16.91
CA GLN A 421 -8.13 -24.15 16.51
C GLN A 421 -6.60 -24.05 16.70
N ASP A 422 -6.05 -24.65 17.77
CA ASP A 422 -4.60 -24.65 18.00
C ASP A 422 -3.89 -25.47 16.92
N ALA A 423 -4.50 -26.58 16.50
CA ALA A 423 -4.00 -27.37 15.38
C ALA A 423 -4.05 -26.61 14.04
N ILE A 424 -4.98 -25.66 13.85
CA ILE A 424 -5.04 -24.83 12.63
C ILE A 424 -3.82 -23.91 12.55
N LEU A 425 -3.55 -23.14 13.61
CA LEU A 425 -2.40 -22.25 13.67
C LEU A 425 -1.08 -23.05 13.57
N GLY A 426 -0.97 -24.16 14.31
CA GLY A 426 0.21 -25.01 14.30
C GLY A 426 0.54 -25.55 12.90
N LYS A 427 -0.45 -26.06 12.16
CA LYS A 427 -0.27 -26.54 10.79
C LYS A 427 0.17 -25.44 9.82
N ALA A 428 -0.41 -24.24 9.93
CA ALA A 428 -0.01 -23.13 9.08
C ALA A 428 1.40 -22.64 9.39
N HIS A 429 1.79 -22.60 10.67
CA HIS A 429 3.14 -22.23 11.07
C HIS A 429 4.18 -23.26 10.61
N GLU A 430 3.89 -24.55 10.79
CA GLU A 430 4.75 -25.63 10.30
C GLU A 430 4.90 -25.60 8.78
N CYS A 431 3.82 -25.33 8.04
CA CYS A 431 3.84 -25.13 6.60
C CYS A 431 4.81 -24.00 6.17
N VAL A 432 4.88 -22.89 6.92
CA VAL A 432 5.83 -21.80 6.67
C VAL A 432 7.27 -22.24 7.01
N ILE A 433 7.49 -22.86 8.17
CA ILE A 433 8.81 -23.33 8.59
C ILE A 433 9.39 -24.29 7.56
N GLU A 434 8.63 -25.29 7.12
CA GLU A 434 9.13 -26.25 6.13
C GLU A 434 9.38 -25.61 4.77
N GLY A 435 8.51 -24.70 4.34
CA GLY A 435 8.65 -24.02 3.06
C GLY A 435 9.81 -23.02 3.00
N ALA A 436 10.19 -22.45 4.15
CA ALA A 436 11.22 -21.40 4.25
C ALA A 436 12.47 -21.82 5.04
N ARG A 437 12.59 -23.10 5.43
CA ARG A 437 13.63 -23.65 6.35
C ARG A 437 15.07 -23.21 6.10
N GLY A 438 15.43 -22.88 4.85
CA GLY A 438 16.79 -22.43 4.49
C GLY A 438 17.07 -20.95 4.73
N ASP A 439 16.03 -20.13 4.88
CA ASP A 439 16.12 -18.66 4.88
C ASP A 439 15.52 -18.03 6.15
N VAL A 440 14.75 -18.77 6.94
CA VAL A 440 14.23 -18.29 8.23
C VAL A 440 15.10 -18.75 9.39
N TYR A 441 15.13 -17.95 10.45
CA TYR A 441 15.78 -18.31 11.70
C TYR A 441 15.12 -19.55 12.33
N ILE A 442 15.92 -20.61 12.47
CA ILE A 442 15.56 -21.82 13.21
C ILE A 442 16.64 -22.04 14.27
N PRO A 443 16.30 -21.92 15.56
CA PRO A 443 17.24 -22.17 16.63
C PRO A 443 17.67 -23.64 16.65
N ALA A 444 18.89 -23.91 17.11
CA ALA A 444 19.34 -25.27 17.36
C ALA A 444 18.46 -25.92 18.45
N LYS A 445 18.19 -27.22 18.31
CA LYS A 445 17.26 -27.95 19.20
C LYS A 445 17.68 -27.93 20.68
N ASP A 446 18.96 -27.70 20.94
CA ASP A 446 19.62 -27.67 22.25
C ASP A 446 20.02 -26.26 22.69
N ASN A 447 19.54 -25.21 22.01
CA ASN A 447 19.79 -23.85 22.44
C ASN A 447 18.95 -23.50 23.68
N GLU A 448 19.51 -23.74 24.87
CA GLU A 448 18.87 -23.44 26.16
C GLU A 448 18.58 -21.95 26.40
N GLN A 449 19.15 -21.06 25.58
CA GLN A 449 18.90 -19.61 25.64
C GLN A 449 17.75 -19.17 24.72
N ASP A 450 17.21 -20.06 23.89
CA ASP A 450 16.10 -19.75 22.99
C ASP A 450 14.74 -19.95 23.70
N VAL A 451 14.01 -18.85 23.89
CA VAL A 451 12.70 -18.83 24.56
C VAL A 451 11.54 -18.64 23.59
N GLU A 452 11.82 -18.30 22.33
CA GLU A 452 10.82 -17.93 21.32
C GLU A 452 10.48 -19.09 20.36
N GLY A 453 11.39 -20.05 20.17
CA GLY A 453 11.22 -21.17 19.25
C GLY A 453 11.46 -20.79 17.78
N PRO A 454 11.18 -21.71 16.84
CA PRO A 454 11.41 -21.48 15.41
C PRO A 454 10.41 -20.48 14.81
N ALA A 455 10.93 -19.54 14.01
CA ALA A 455 10.15 -18.56 13.26
C ALA A 455 9.00 -17.89 14.07
N PRO A 456 9.30 -17.27 15.23
CA PRO A 456 8.28 -16.70 16.11
C PRO A 456 7.52 -15.54 15.46
N GLY A 457 8.14 -14.77 14.57
CA GLY A 457 7.50 -13.69 13.83
C GLY A 457 6.38 -14.21 12.93
N SER A 458 6.62 -15.31 12.22
CA SER A 458 5.65 -15.97 11.35
C SER A 458 4.46 -16.52 12.13
N ARG A 459 4.71 -17.07 13.33
CA ARG A 459 3.65 -17.55 14.22
C ARG A 459 2.75 -16.41 14.67
N LEU A 460 3.35 -15.30 15.13
CA LEU A 460 2.62 -14.11 15.55
C LEU A 460 1.83 -13.49 14.37
N ALA A 461 2.44 -13.41 13.20
CA ALA A 461 1.82 -12.90 11.98
C ALA A 461 0.56 -13.70 11.61
N LEU A 462 0.65 -15.03 11.62
CA LEU A 462 -0.50 -15.91 11.37
C LEU A 462 -1.57 -15.74 12.44
N TYR A 463 -1.21 -15.67 13.72
CA TYR A 463 -2.17 -15.44 14.80
C TYR A 463 -2.93 -14.12 14.64
N GLN A 464 -2.23 -13.00 14.41
CA GLN A 464 -2.83 -11.69 14.18
C GLN A 464 -3.78 -11.70 12.97
N MET A 465 -3.37 -12.36 11.89
CA MET A 465 -4.21 -12.50 10.70
C MET A 465 -5.48 -13.32 10.97
N LEU A 466 -5.36 -14.41 11.74
CA LEU A 466 -6.49 -15.31 12.04
C LEU A 466 -7.54 -14.65 12.94
N ALA A 467 -7.18 -13.70 13.79
CA ALA A 467 -8.10 -12.98 14.67
C ALA A 467 -9.32 -12.39 13.92
N ARG A 468 -9.13 -11.99 12.65
CA ARG A 468 -10.21 -11.51 11.76
C ARG A 468 -11.33 -12.53 11.52
N PHE A 469 -10.99 -13.81 11.59
CA PHE A 469 -11.90 -14.93 11.36
C PHE A 469 -12.40 -15.56 12.66
N GLU A 470 -12.06 -15.02 13.83
CA GLU A 470 -12.40 -15.58 15.15
C GLU A 470 -13.53 -14.83 15.86
N SER A 471 -14.21 -13.88 15.20
CA SER A 471 -15.19 -13.00 15.85
C SER A 471 -14.62 -12.18 17.02
N MET A 472 -13.29 -12.05 17.12
CA MET A 472 -12.65 -11.18 18.10
C MET A 472 -12.82 -9.72 17.67
N ASP A 473 -13.15 -8.85 18.63
CA ASP A 473 -13.20 -7.41 18.40
C ASP A 473 -11.77 -6.86 18.34
N ILE A 474 -11.21 -6.87 17.13
CA ILE A 474 -9.82 -6.48 16.85
C ILE A 474 -9.60 -4.97 17.03
N SER A 475 -10.67 -4.19 17.22
CA SER A 475 -10.57 -2.75 17.49
C SER A 475 -9.76 -2.44 18.76
N ALA A 476 -9.74 -3.38 19.72
CA ALA A 476 -8.92 -3.28 20.93
C ALA A 476 -7.42 -3.54 20.71
N MET A 477 -7.01 -4.07 19.55
CA MET A 477 -5.59 -4.33 19.23
C MET A 477 -4.97 -3.29 18.28
N THR A 478 -5.80 -2.41 17.72
CA THR A 478 -5.38 -1.29 16.88
C THR A 478 -5.79 0.01 17.55
N GLU A 479 -5.26 0.28 18.75
CA GLU A 479 -5.42 1.57 19.47
C GLU A 479 -4.76 2.73 18.68
N GLU A 480 -5.20 2.98 17.46
CA GLU A 480 -5.07 4.30 16.84
C GLU A 480 -6.26 5.13 17.36
N GLU A 481 -5.97 6.21 18.09
CA GLU A 481 -7.01 7.17 18.49
C GLU A 481 -7.75 7.65 17.25
N ARG A 482 -9.09 7.55 17.29
CA ARG A 482 -9.96 8.04 16.21
C ARG A 482 -9.67 9.52 15.95
N THR A 483 -9.48 9.86 14.69
CA THR A 483 -9.09 11.18 14.21
C THR A 483 -10.26 11.91 13.57
N GLU A 484 -10.18 13.24 13.41
CA GLU A 484 -11.17 14.04 12.63
C GLU A 484 -11.26 13.58 11.15
N GLU A 485 -10.25 12.84 10.69
CA GLU A 485 -10.18 12.29 9.34
C GLU A 485 -11.02 11.01 9.20
N ASP A 486 -11.08 10.17 10.25
CA ASP A 486 -11.99 9.02 10.29
C ASP A 486 -13.45 9.48 10.17
N ASP A 487 -13.78 10.62 10.78
CA ASP A 487 -15.10 11.23 10.67
C ASP A 487 -15.39 11.72 9.24
N THR A 488 -14.38 12.23 8.53
CA THR A 488 -14.50 12.66 7.12
C THR A 488 -14.65 11.47 6.17
N ILE A 489 -13.94 10.37 6.44
CA ILE A 489 -14.09 9.10 5.71
C ILE A 489 -15.51 8.56 5.93
N ASP A 490 -15.99 8.51 7.17
CA ASP A 490 -17.35 8.09 7.52
C ASP A 490 -18.41 8.91 6.75
N GLU A 491 -18.23 10.24 6.66
CA GLU A 491 -19.10 11.12 5.85
C GLU A 491 -19.05 10.81 4.36
N GLY A 492 -17.85 10.60 3.80
CA GLY A 492 -17.65 10.22 2.40
C GLY A 492 -18.28 8.86 2.07
N GLU A 493 -18.13 7.88 2.96
CA GLU A 493 -18.77 6.57 2.85
C GLU A 493 -20.28 6.68 2.92
N ALA A 494 -20.82 7.51 3.81
CA ALA A 494 -22.26 7.75 3.90
C ALA A 494 -22.83 8.36 2.62
N ILE A 495 -22.10 9.27 1.97
CA ILE A 495 -22.50 9.86 0.67
C ILE A 495 -22.47 8.79 -0.43
N LEU A 496 -21.39 8.02 -0.54
CA LEU A 496 -21.26 6.93 -1.51
C LEU A 496 -22.40 5.90 -1.35
N LYS A 497 -22.72 5.53 -0.11
CA LYS A 497 -23.81 4.62 0.20
C LYS A 497 -25.16 5.17 -0.26
N ARG A 498 -25.45 6.45 0.01
CA ARG A 498 -26.67 7.13 -0.47
C ARG A 498 -26.76 7.16 -2.00
N LEU A 499 -25.66 7.44 -2.69
CA LEU A 499 -25.62 7.42 -4.16
C LEU A 499 -25.95 6.02 -4.71
N LYS A 500 -25.40 4.97 -4.08
CA LYS A 500 -25.67 3.58 -4.46
C LYS A 500 -27.13 3.18 -4.22
N GLU A 501 -27.72 3.63 -3.11
CA GLU A 501 -29.15 3.46 -2.84
C GLU A 501 -30.02 4.15 -3.90
N GLN A 502 -29.64 5.36 -4.34
CA GLN A 502 -30.32 6.08 -5.42
C GLN A 502 -30.18 5.40 -6.79
N GLU A 503 -28.99 4.90 -7.14
CA GLU A 503 -28.76 4.15 -8.38
C GLU A 503 -29.55 2.83 -8.42
N ASN A 504 -29.65 2.14 -7.28
CA ASN A 504 -30.44 0.92 -7.16
C ASN A 504 -31.95 1.21 -7.20
N ALA A 505 -32.41 2.34 -6.66
CA ALA A 505 -33.80 2.79 -6.78
C ALA A 505 -34.18 3.14 -8.23
N GLY A 506 -33.25 3.72 -9.00
CA GLY A 506 -33.45 4.05 -10.42
C GLY A 506 -33.52 2.85 -11.37
N LYS A 507 -33.01 1.68 -10.96
CA LYS A 507 -33.10 0.42 -11.74
C LYS A 507 -34.40 -0.36 -11.49
N GLY A 508 -35.28 0.12 -10.60
CA GLY A 508 -36.55 -0.49 -10.24
C GLY A 508 -37.79 0.05 -10.97
N THR A 509 -37.66 1.15 -11.72
CA THR A 509 -38.78 1.72 -12.49
C THR A 509 -38.70 1.26 -13.93
N LYS A 510 -39.53 0.26 -14.28
CA LYS A 510 -39.92 -0.03 -15.66
C LYS A 510 -40.87 1.05 -16.18
#